data_AF-A0A4V0E2H7-F1
#
_entry.id   AF-A0A4V0E2H7-F1
#
_cell.length_a   1.000
_cell.length_b   1.000
_cell.length_c   1.000
_cell.angle_alpha   90.00
_cell.angle_beta   90.00
_cell.angle_gamma   90.00
#
_symmetry.space_group_name_H-M   'P 1'
#
loop_
_entity.id
_entity.type
_entity.pdbx_description
1 polymer ?
#
loop_
_entity_poly.entity_id
_entity_poly.type
_entity_poly.pdbx_seq_one_letter_code
_entity_poly.pdbx_strand_id
1 'polypeptide(L)'
;MVKKRLNKRVIQDKNFLAFKSMPYMENIGEVIKWAGENEPMRYIFDRVRKYLVFDKAICKWQGRNYGKQSRELLSKTPRLRYITKSIYEKMEESELDLLPPQNGGSASYISEWETFKNSELVQTLKHEDKLLKYFVILAIQQGYIILDNRKKFVGIDY
;
A
#
# COMPACT_ATOMS: atom_id res chain seq x y z
N MET A 1 -22.69 -31.45 -3.88
CA MET A 1 -21.80 -30.41 -4.45
C MET A 1 -20.53 -30.32 -3.63
N VAL A 2 -19.41 -30.81 -4.15
CA VAL A 2 -18.09 -30.71 -3.52
C VAL A 2 -17.68 -29.23 -3.53
N LYS A 3 -17.52 -28.60 -2.35
CA LYS A 3 -16.92 -27.27 -2.25
C LYS A 3 -15.52 -27.35 -2.86
N LYS A 4 -15.32 -26.79 -4.05
CA LYS A 4 -13.98 -26.59 -4.63
C LYS A 4 -13.17 -25.83 -3.59
N ARG A 5 -12.23 -26.50 -2.93
CA ARG A 5 -11.22 -25.84 -2.10
C ARG A 5 -10.57 -24.79 -2.99
N LEU A 6 -10.76 -23.51 -2.66
CA LEU A 6 -9.99 -22.43 -3.26
C LEU A 6 -8.53 -22.84 -3.13
N ASN A 7 -7.85 -23.10 -4.25
CA ASN A 7 -6.42 -23.31 -4.26
C ASN A 7 -5.83 -22.09 -3.55
N LYS A 8 -5.35 -22.27 -2.31
CA LYS A 8 -4.64 -21.23 -1.57
C LYS A 8 -3.49 -20.82 -2.46
N ARG A 9 -3.59 -19.64 -3.09
CA ARG A 9 -2.45 -19.04 -3.79
C ARG A 9 -1.38 -18.87 -2.74
N VAL A 10 -0.29 -19.61 -2.90
CA VAL A 10 0.89 -19.47 -2.05
C VAL A 10 1.46 -18.09 -2.31
N ILE A 11 1.39 -17.23 -1.29
CA ILE A 11 1.99 -15.91 -1.33
C ILE A 11 3.49 -16.11 -1.11
N GLN A 12 4.29 -15.69 -2.08
CA GLN A 12 5.75 -15.76 -2.01
C GLN A 12 6.36 -14.46 -1.45
N ASP A 13 5.54 -13.48 -1.09
CA ASP A 13 5.99 -12.19 -0.56
C ASP A 13 6.28 -12.30 0.93
N LYS A 14 7.58 -12.38 1.28
CA LYS A 14 8.10 -12.50 2.64
C LYS A 14 7.64 -11.40 3.60
N ASN A 15 7.29 -10.21 3.09
CA ASN A 15 6.86 -9.10 3.94
C ASN A 15 5.39 -9.24 4.36
N PHE A 16 4.62 -10.04 3.61
CA PHE A 16 3.25 -10.38 4.00
C PHE A 16 3.19 -11.48 5.07
N LEU A 17 4.31 -12.16 5.35
CA LEU A 17 4.38 -13.32 6.25
C LEU A 17 4.69 -12.94 7.72
N ALA A 18 4.83 -11.65 8.06
CA ALA A 18 5.29 -11.22 9.40
C ALA A 18 4.16 -10.70 10.32
N PHE A 19 2.89 -11.03 10.07
CA PHE A 19 1.75 -10.42 10.78
C PHE A 19 1.34 -11.16 12.05
N LYS A 20 1.95 -10.79 13.18
CA LYS A 20 1.66 -11.43 14.48
C LYS A 20 0.24 -11.23 15.04
N SER A 21 -0.54 -10.24 14.60
CA SER A 21 -2.01 -10.18 14.80
C SER A 21 -2.58 -8.91 14.18
N MET A 22 -3.37 -9.03 13.13
CA MET A 22 -4.18 -7.92 12.62
C MET A 22 -5.42 -7.73 13.53
N PRO A 23 -5.82 -6.50 13.89
CA PRO A 23 -7.09 -6.23 14.57
C PRO A 23 -8.29 -6.76 13.79
N TYR A 24 -9.40 -7.05 14.46
CA TYR A 24 -10.58 -7.55 13.77
C TYR A 24 -11.19 -6.48 12.87
N MET A 25 -11.56 -6.89 11.66
CA MET A 25 -12.15 -6.03 10.61
C MET A 25 -13.46 -5.34 10.99
N GLU A 26 -14.12 -5.80 12.06
CA GLU A 26 -15.27 -5.12 12.66
C GLU A 26 -14.94 -3.66 13.00
N ASN A 27 -13.68 -3.37 13.32
CA ASN A 27 -13.16 -2.02 13.44
C ASN A 27 -12.14 -1.70 12.33
N ILE A 28 -12.65 -1.29 11.16
CA ILE A 28 -11.80 -0.90 10.01
C ILE A 28 -10.83 0.24 10.36
N GLY A 29 -11.19 1.14 11.29
CA GLY A 29 -10.30 2.23 11.73
C GLY A 29 -9.07 1.70 12.45
N GLU A 30 -9.23 0.71 13.34
CA GLU A 30 -8.11 0.03 13.99
C GLU A 30 -7.23 -0.73 13.00
N VAL A 31 -7.85 -1.37 11.99
CA VAL A 31 -7.10 -2.07 10.94
C VAL A 31 -6.27 -1.09 10.10
N ILE A 32 -6.83 0.06 9.73
CA ILE A 32 -6.12 1.11 8.99
C ILE A 32 -4.94 1.63 9.81
N LYS A 33 -5.18 1.96 11.08
CA LYS A 33 -4.13 2.42 12.00
C LYS A 33 -3.03 1.37 12.13
N TRP A 34 -3.41 0.12 12.36
CA TRP A 34 -2.46 -1.00 12.44
C TRP A 34 -1.66 -1.17 11.15
N ALA A 35 -2.30 -1.12 9.98
CA ALA A 35 -1.63 -1.24 8.70
C ALA A 35 -0.62 -0.11 8.46
N GLY A 36 -0.93 1.10 8.96
CA GLY A 36 -0.03 2.25 8.92
C GLY A 36 1.14 2.20 9.92
N GLU A 37 1.02 1.40 10.98
CA GLU A 37 1.99 1.30 12.07
C GLU A 37 2.86 0.04 12.02
N ASN A 38 2.66 -0.82 11.02
CA ASN A 38 3.31 -2.12 10.90
C ASN A 38 3.81 -2.38 9.47
N GLU A 39 4.47 -3.52 9.30
CA GLU A 39 5.02 -4.02 8.03
C GLU A 39 4.05 -4.06 6.81
N PRO A 40 2.69 -4.11 6.90
CA PRO A 40 1.85 -3.98 5.70
C PRO A 40 2.09 -2.67 4.93
N MET A 41 2.58 -1.63 5.60
CA MET A 41 2.93 -0.37 4.96
C MET A 41 3.98 -0.54 3.85
N ARG A 42 4.84 -1.56 3.89
CA ARG A 42 5.76 -1.85 2.78
C ARG A 42 5.04 -2.27 1.51
N TYR A 43 4.00 -3.08 1.63
CA TYR A 43 3.17 -3.45 0.48
C TYR A 43 2.47 -2.22 -0.11
N ILE A 44 1.92 -1.36 0.76
CA ILE A 44 1.31 -0.10 0.36
C ILE A 44 2.33 0.78 -0.37
N PHE A 45 3.50 0.99 0.23
CA PHE A 45 4.61 1.74 -0.34
C PHE A 45 5.00 1.24 -1.74
N ASP A 46 5.14 -0.08 -1.92
CA ASP A 46 5.51 -0.66 -3.22
C ASP A 46 4.46 -0.45 -4.31
N ARG A 47 3.18 -0.34 -3.94
CA ARG A 47 2.11 -0.02 -4.88
C ARG A 47 2.11 1.46 -5.23
N VAL A 48 2.37 2.34 -4.27
CA VAL A 48 2.32 3.79 -4.48
C VAL A 48 3.58 4.37 -5.11
N ARG A 49 4.76 3.76 -4.91
CA ARG A 49 6.04 4.29 -5.42
C ARG A 49 6.07 4.53 -6.93
N LYS A 50 5.19 3.88 -7.70
CA LYS A 50 5.04 4.13 -9.16
C LYS A 50 4.56 5.54 -9.50
N TYR A 51 3.94 6.22 -8.53
CA TYR A 51 3.50 7.61 -8.61
C TYR A 51 4.52 8.59 -8.07
N LEU A 52 5.64 8.09 -7.56
CA LEU A 52 6.70 8.88 -6.97
C LEU A 52 7.94 8.78 -7.86
N VAL A 53 8.67 9.87 -7.96
CA VAL A 53 9.94 9.96 -8.66
C VAL A 53 10.99 10.41 -7.67
N PHE A 54 12.14 9.74 -7.69
CA PHE A 54 13.30 10.18 -6.92
C PHE A 54 14.06 11.24 -7.73
N ASP A 55 14.05 12.47 -7.24
CA ASP A 55 14.85 13.55 -7.77
C ASP A 55 16.29 13.40 -7.24
N LYS A 56 17.21 13.08 -8.15
CA LYS A 56 18.62 12.87 -7.85
C LYS A 56 19.37 14.16 -7.51
N ALA A 57 18.89 15.33 -7.93
CA ALA A 57 19.59 16.60 -7.68
C ALA A 57 19.41 17.04 -6.23
N ILE A 58 18.21 16.86 -5.70
CA ILE A 58 17.89 17.20 -4.30
C ILE A 58 17.86 15.98 -3.38
N CYS A 59 18.07 14.78 -3.92
CA CYS A 59 18.01 13.50 -3.22
C CYS A 59 16.69 13.27 -2.47
N LYS A 60 15.56 13.66 -3.07
CA LYS A 60 14.22 13.55 -2.45
C LYS A 60 13.22 12.82 -3.36
N TRP A 61 12.25 12.17 -2.73
CA TRP A 61 11.08 11.66 -3.42
C TRP A 61 10.04 12.76 -3.59
N GLN A 62 9.40 12.81 -4.74
CA GLN A 62 8.30 13.73 -5.04
C GLN A 62 7.25 13.05 -5.92
N GLY A 63 6.05 13.62 -5.98
CA GLY A 63 5.00 13.18 -6.89
C GLY A 63 5.44 13.33 -8.35
N ARG A 64 5.07 12.36 -9.21
CA ARG A 64 5.42 12.34 -10.64
C ARG A 64 5.02 13.61 -11.38
N ASN A 65 3.94 14.27 -10.97
CA ASN A 65 3.39 15.48 -11.57
C ASN A 65 3.73 16.75 -10.78
N TYR A 66 4.51 16.66 -9.70
CA TYR A 66 4.91 17.83 -8.93
C TYR A 66 5.69 18.83 -9.79
N GLY A 67 5.27 20.10 -9.76
CA GLY A 67 5.90 21.19 -10.51
C GLY A 67 5.70 21.16 -12.03
N LYS A 68 4.93 20.20 -12.58
CA LYS A 68 4.65 20.13 -14.01
C LYS A 68 3.45 20.99 -14.39
N GLN A 69 3.50 21.61 -15.57
CA GLN A 69 2.39 22.40 -16.11
C GLN A 69 1.16 21.56 -16.47
N SER A 70 1.38 20.29 -16.85
CA SER A 70 0.31 19.36 -17.18
C SER A 70 0.41 18.11 -16.31
N ARG A 71 -0.77 17.62 -15.89
CA ARG A 71 -0.92 16.44 -15.05
C ARG A 71 -1.13 15.20 -15.92
N GLU A 72 -0.14 14.30 -15.94
CA GLU A 72 -0.25 13.01 -16.61
C GLU A 72 -0.98 12.02 -15.68
N LEU A 73 -2.20 11.63 -16.05
CA LEU A 73 -3.00 10.68 -15.27
C LEU A 73 -2.70 9.26 -15.75
N LEU A 74 -2.06 8.44 -14.90
CA LEU A 74 -1.78 7.06 -15.25
C LEU A 74 -3.07 6.24 -15.38
N SER A 75 -4.15 6.63 -14.67
CA SER A 75 -5.49 6.02 -14.80
C SER A 75 -6.05 6.05 -16.22
N LYS A 76 -5.57 6.97 -17.07
CA LYS A 76 -5.97 7.10 -18.49
C LYS A 76 -5.14 6.23 -19.45
N THR A 77 -4.19 5.44 -18.94
CA THR A 77 -3.38 4.56 -19.78
C THR A 77 -4.26 3.52 -20.50
N PRO A 78 -4.13 3.32 -21.83
CA PRO A 78 -4.92 2.33 -22.55
C PRO A 78 -4.71 0.90 -22.02
N ARG A 79 -5.78 0.09 -22.09
CA ARG A 79 -5.75 -1.36 -21.76
C ARG A 79 -5.37 -1.68 -20.30
N LEU A 80 -5.57 -0.76 -19.36
CA LEU A 80 -5.40 -1.04 -17.95
C LEU A 80 -6.43 -2.05 -17.45
N ARG A 81 -5.97 -3.00 -16.62
CA ARG A 81 -6.88 -3.86 -15.84
C ARG A 81 -7.64 -3.00 -14.85
N TYR A 82 -8.91 -3.34 -14.60
CA TYR A 82 -9.79 -2.59 -13.69
C TYR A 82 -9.16 -2.30 -12.33
N ILE A 83 -8.54 -3.31 -11.69
CA ILE A 83 -7.87 -3.16 -10.39
C ILE A 83 -6.73 -2.13 -10.46
N THR A 84 -5.89 -2.20 -11.50
CA THR A 84 -4.78 -1.26 -11.68
C THR A 84 -5.29 0.16 -11.93
N LYS A 85 -6.33 0.29 -12.76
CA LYS A 85 -6.98 1.58 -13.00
C LYS A 85 -7.55 2.17 -11.71
N SER A 86 -8.23 1.37 -10.89
CA SER A 86 -8.82 1.81 -9.63
C SER A 86 -7.75 2.23 -8.61
N ILE A 87 -6.62 1.52 -8.52
CA ILE A 87 -5.46 1.95 -7.72
C ILE A 87 -5.02 3.35 -8.19
N TYR A 88 -4.89 3.51 -9.51
CA TYR A 88 -4.39 4.74 -10.11
C TYR A 88 -5.31 5.94 -9.86
N GLU A 89 -6.62 5.76 -10.05
CA GLU A 89 -7.64 6.76 -9.72
C GLU A 89 -7.58 7.16 -8.24
N LYS A 90 -7.36 6.20 -7.33
CA LYS A 90 -7.26 6.49 -5.89
C LYS A 90 -6.00 7.27 -5.53
N MET A 91 -4.86 7.00 -6.16
CA MET A 91 -3.64 7.80 -5.97
C MET A 91 -3.82 9.23 -6.47
N GLU A 92 -4.50 9.38 -7.59
CA GLU A 92 -4.79 10.68 -8.20
C GLU A 92 -5.82 11.48 -7.37
N GLU A 93 -6.82 10.82 -6.79
CA GLU A 93 -7.78 11.43 -5.85
C GLU A 93 -7.10 11.93 -4.57
N SER A 94 -6.12 11.20 -4.05
CA SER A 94 -5.29 11.60 -2.90
C SER A 94 -4.17 12.58 -3.27
N GLU A 95 -4.10 13.04 -4.53
CA GLU A 95 -3.07 13.96 -5.03
C GLU A 95 -1.63 13.49 -4.77
N LEU A 96 -1.43 12.17 -4.66
CA LEU A 96 -0.13 11.60 -4.33
C LEU A 96 0.90 11.88 -5.45
N ASP A 97 0.42 11.97 -6.68
CA ASP A 97 1.20 12.35 -7.85
C ASP A 97 1.63 13.83 -7.83
N LEU A 98 1.07 14.65 -6.95
CA LEU A 98 1.36 16.07 -6.77
C LEU A 98 2.13 16.35 -5.47
N LEU A 99 2.57 15.32 -4.74
CA LEU A 99 3.30 15.53 -3.49
C LEU A 99 4.57 16.37 -3.70
N PRO A 100 4.82 17.37 -2.84
CA PRO A 100 6.09 18.09 -2.85
C PRO A 100 7.27 17.18 -2.48
N PRO A 101 8.51 17.61 -2.73
CA PRO A 101 9.70 16.89 -2.30
C PRO A 101 9.66 16.60 -0.80
N GLN A 102 9.59 15.32 -0.46
CA GLN A 102 9.52 14.86 0.92
C GLN A 102 10.92 14.86 1.55
N ASN A 103 11.08 15.40 2.76
CA ASN A 103 12.34 15.33 3.49
C ASN A 103 12.47 13.98 4.19
N GLY A 104 13.25 13.10 3.59
CA GLY A 104 13.64 11.87 4.23
C GLY A 104 14.76 11.25 3.42
N GLY A 105 15.82 10.79 4.10
CA GLY A 105 16.79 9.90 3.47
C GLY A 105 16.07 8.75 2.79
N SER A 106 16.69 8.16 1.76
CA SER A 106 16.09 7.13 0.91
C SER A 106 15.27 6.11 1.71
N ALA A 107 13.94 6.25 1.71
CA ALA A 107 13.05 5.20 2.21
C ALA A 107 13.23 4.03 1.24
N SER A 108 14.09 3.09 1.64
CA SER A 108 14.44 1.95 0.82
C SER A 108 13.69 0.75 1.35
N TYR A 109 13.14 -0.05 0.44
CA TYR A 109 12.49 -1.30 0.79
C TYR A 109 13.41 -2.24 1.59
N ILE A 110 14.73 -2.09 1.46
CA ILE A 110 15.75 -2.89 2.15
C ILE A 110 16.15 -2.37 3.54
N SER A 111 15.67 -1.20 4.00
CA SER A 111 16.00 -0.70 5.34
C SER A 111 15.19 -1.40 6.43
N GLU A 112 15.74 -1.42 7.65
CA GLU A 112 15.04 -1.89 8.85
C GLU A 112 13.70 -1.17 9.05
N TRP A 113 12.73 -1.86 9.66
CA TRP A 113 11.36 -1.35 9.87
C TRP A 113 11.33 0.00 10.58
N GLU A 114 12.10 0.14 11.65
CA GLU A 114 12.17 1.35 12.45
C GLU A 114 12.66 2.55 11.64
N THR A 115 13.60 2.35 10.71
CA THR A 115 14.04 3.41 9.80
C THR A 115 13.00 3.69 8.73
N PHE A 116 12.42 2.65 8.13
CA PHE A 116 11.44 2.78 7.05
C PHE A 116 10.19 3.53 7.50
N LYS A 117 9.60 3.13 8.64
CA LYS A 117 8.35 3.69 9.16
C LYS A 117 8.46 5.17 9.52
N ASN A 118 9.66 5.63 9.86
CA ASN A 118 9.91 7.02 10.28
C ASN A 118 10.25 7.96 9.11
N SER A 119 10.30 7.47 7.87
CA SER A 119 10.50 8.35 6.71
C SER A 119 9.29 9.27 6.50
N GLU A 120 9.52 10.53 6.12
CA GLU A 120 8.43 11.52 5.91
C GLU A 120 7.39 11.01 4.93
N LEU A 121 7.82 10.38 3.84
CA LEU A 121 6.92 9.79 2.86
C LEU A 121 6.01 8.70 3.47
N VAL A 122 6.54 7.84 4.32
CA VAL A 122 5.73 6.81 5.00
C VAL A 122 4.80 7.44 6.03
N GLN A 123 5.24 8.49 6.74
CA GLN A 123 4.36 9.26 7.63
C GLN A 123 3.22 9.93 6.86
N THR A 124 3.49 10.51 5.69
CA THR A 124 2.46 11.06 4.80
C THR A 124 1.44 9.99 4.41
N LEU A 125 1.90 8.81 3.96
CA LEU A 125 1.02 7.70 3.58
C LEU A 125 0.20 7.16 4.78
N LYS A 126 0.73 7.22 6.00
CA LYS A 126 0.04 6.80 7.22
C LYS A 126 -1.21 7.66 7.50
N HIS A 127 -1.24 8.90 7.00
CA HIS A 127 -2.36 9.81 7.19
C HIS A 127 -3.40 9.75 6.04
N GLU A 128 -3.18 8.92 5.03
CA GLU A 128 -4.09 8.73 3.89
C GLU A 128 -5.13 7.62 4.16
N ASP A 129 -6.04 7.83 5.12
CA ASP A 129 -7.00 6.82 5.60
C ASP A 129 -7.79 6.14 4.47
N LYS A 130 -8.25 6.91 3.48
CA LYS A 130 -9.00 6.39 2.33
C LYS A 130 -8.15 5.43 1.49
N LEU A 131 -6.88 5.78 1.31
CA LEU A 131 -5.90 5.00 0.56
C LEU A 131 -5.56 3.71 1.28
N LEU A 132 -5.29 3.81 2.59
CA LEU A 132 -5.01 2.65 3.45
C LEU A 132 -6.20 1.68 3.48
N LYS A 133 -7.42 2.20 3.63
CA LYS A 133 -8.65 1.40 3.55
C LYS A 133 -8.76 0.64 2.24
N TYR A 134 -8.48 1.32 1.13
CA TYR A 134 -8.51 0.71 -0.19
C TYR A 134 -7.48 -0.43 -0.31
N PHE A 135 -6.26 -0.23 0.18
CA PHE A 135 -5.23 -1.27 0.15
C PHE A 135 -5.54 -2.47 1.03
N VAL A 136 -6.17 -2.27 2.19
CA VAL A 136 -6.66 -3.36 3.05
C VAL A 136 -7.70 -4.19 2.31
N ILE A 137 -8.68 -3.56 1.65
CA ILE A 137 -9.69 -4.26 0.85
C ILE A 137 -9.03 -5.04 -0.30
N LEU A 138 -8.07 -4.42 -0.97
CA LEU A 138 -7.32 -5.04 -2.06
C LEU A 138 -6.51 -6.26 -1.57
N ALA A 139 -5.89 -6.15 -0.39
CA ALA A 139 -5.15 -7.23 0.22
C ALA A 139 -6.06 -8.43 0.54
N ILE A 140 -7.30 -8.20 1.02
CA ILE A 140 -8.31 -9.25 1.19
C ILE A 140 -8.68 -9.89 -0.15
N GLN A 141 -9.02 -9.09 -1.17
CA GLN A 141 -9.41 -9.61 -2.48
C GLN A 141 -8.32 -10.46 -3.15
N GLN A 142 -7.06 -10.11 -2.91
CA GLN A 142 -5.91 -10.84 -3.45
C GLN A 142 -5.52 -12.05 -2.57
N GLY A 143 -6.21 -12.26 -1.45
CA GLY A 143 -6.03 -13.41 -0.56
C GLY A 143 -4.86 -13.25 0.42
N TYR A 144 -4.33 -12.04 0.58
CA TYR A 144 -3.26 -11.75 1.52
C TYR A 144 -3.76 -11.69 2.98
N ILE A 145 -4.98 -11.20 3.18
CA ILE A 145 -5.69 -11.23 4.46
C ILE A 145 -6.84 -12.24 4.33
N ILE A 146 -6.89 -13.26 5.19
CA ILE A 146 -7.88 -14.36 5.14
C ILE A 146 -8.65 -14.51 6.44
N LEU A 147 -9.76 -15.24 6.40
CA LEU A 147 -10.47 -15.68 7.59
C LEU A 147 -9.74 -16.86 8.26
N ASP A 148 -9.44 -16.72 9.55
CA ASP A 148 -8.98 -17.81 10.42
C ASP A 148 -10.13 -18.79 10.75
N ASN A 149 -9.84 -19.81 11.55
CA ASN A 149 -10.81 -20.81 11.99
C ASN A 149 -11.95 -20.23 12.84
N ARG A 150 -11.77 -19.04 13.41
CA ARG A 150 -12.76 -18.28 14.19
C ARG A 150 -13.52 -17.28 13.32
N LYS A 151 -13.37 -17.35 11.99
CA LYS A 151 -13.94 -16.40 11.01
C LYS A 151 -13.47 -14.96 11.22
N LYS A 152 -12.22 -14.78 11.66
CA LYS A 152 -11.60 -13.48 11.90
C LYS A 152 -10.52 -13.23 10.85
N PHE A 153 -10.47 -12.01 10.30
CA PHE A 153 -9.47 -11.66 9.30
C PHE A 153 -8.07 -11.58 9.94
N VAL A 154 -7.14 -12.36 9.43
CA VAL A 154 -5.73 -12.42 9.83
C VAL A 154 -4.85 -12.32 8.58
N GLY A 155 -3.65 -11.76 8.71
CA GLY A 155 -2.63 -11.96 7.69
C GLY A 155 -2.33 -13.45 7.56
N ILE A 156 -2.04 -13.95 6.35
CA ILE A 156 -1.57 -15.32 6.20
C ILE A 156 -0.16 -15.41 6.79
N ASP A 157 -0.07 -15.88 8.03
CA ASP A 157 1.15 -16.45 8.61
C ASP A 157 1.22 -17.91 8.10
N TYR A 158 2.34 -18.30 7.48
CA TYR A 158 2.59 -19.70 7.11
C TYR A 158 3.57 -20.31 8.10
#